data_AF-A0A0R2LAM8-F1
#
_entry.id   AF-A0A0R2LAM8-F1
#
_cell.length_a   1.000
_cell.length_b   1.000
_cell.length_c   1.000
_cell.angle_alpha   90.00
_cell.angle_beta   90.00
_cell.angle_gamma   90.00
#
_symmetry.space_group_name_H-M   'P 1'
#
loop_
_entity.id
_entity.type
_entity.pdbx_description
1 polymer ?
#
loop_
_entity_poly.entity_id
_entity_poly.type
_entity_poly.pdbx_seq_one_letter_code
_entity_poly.pdbx_strand_id
1 'polypeptide(L)'
;MIPRKKKYEVANDTFGDRNSFSKTDTDATFMSMKEDPMKNGQLKPGYNLQVASQNQFALYYDVFQRPTDTRTLIPFLTDIFNESPHAADYVVADAGYGSEMNYQFITDSLNVDYLMYV
;
A
#
# COMPACT_ATOMS: atom_id res chain seq x y z
N MET A 1 23.90 -23.72 18.94
CA MET A 1 23.20 -23.27 17.72
C MET A 1 24.15 -22.42 16.88
N ILE A 2 24.30 -22.72 15.58
CA ILE A 2 25.23 -22.02 14.68
C ILE A 2 24.83 -20.54 14.58
N PRO A 3 25.76 -19.57 14.69
CA PRO A 3 25.46 -18.13 14.65
C PRO A 3 24.60 -17.69 13.47
N ARG A 4 24.81 -18.31 12.31
CA ARG A 4 24.05 -18.05 11.09
C ARG A 4 22.57 -18.44 11.19
N LYS A 5 22.23 -19.51 11.93
CA LYS A 5 20.84 -19.95 12.11
C LYS A 5 20.05 -18.95 12.96
N LYS A 6 20.64 -18.48 14.07
CA LYS A 6 20.04 -17.43 14.91
C LYS A 6 19.74 -16.15 14.12
N LYS A 7 20.65 -15.76 13.23
CA LYS A 7 20.45 -14.58 12.38
C LYS A 7 19.25 -14.73 11.44
N TYR A 8 19.04 -15.92 10.86
CA TYR A 8 17.90 -16.17 9.99
C TYR A 8 16.57 -16.22 10.75
N GLU A 9 16.57 -16.75 11.98
CA GLU A 9 15.37 -16.73 12.83
C GLU A 9 14.95 -15.31 13.14
N VAL A 10 15.88 -14.48 13.64
CA VAL A 10 15.60 -13.05 13.90
C VAL A 10 15.14 -12.33 12.62
N ALA A 11 15.78 -12.62 11.48
CA ALA A 11 15.36 -12.02 10.22
C ALA A 11 13.94 -12.44 9.85
N ASN A 12 13.61 -13.73 9.88
CA ASN A 12 12.26 -14.24 9.56
C ASN A 12 11.20 -13.65 10.48
N ASP A 13 11.48 -13.55 11.77
CA ASP A 13 10.59 -12.91 12.75
C ASP A 13 10.39 -11.42 12.41
N THR A 14 11.42 -10.74 11.90
CA THR A 14 11.34 -9.35 11.46
C THR A 14 10.58 -9.19 10.13
N PHE A 15 10.75 -10.10 9.16
CA PHE A 15 10.06 -10.04 7.86
C PHE A 15 8.55 -10.24 8.02
N GLY A 16 8.11 -11.19 8.87
CA GLY A 16 6.70 -11.56 8.96
C GLY A 16 6.14 -11.93 7.58
N ASP A 17 5.03 -11.30 7.18
CA ASP A 17 4.39 -11.49 5.86
C ASP A 17 4.99 -10.63 4.72
N ARG A 18 6.14 -9.98 4.97
CA ARG A 18 6.80 -9.04 4.06
C ARG A 18 7.97 -9.71 3.34
N ASN A 19 8.29 -9.18 2.15
CA ASN A 19 9.37 -9.70 1.31
C ASN A 19 10.74 -9.05 1.57
N SER A 20 10.80 -7.89 2.24
CA SER A 20 12.02 -7.08 2.46
C SER A 20 11.85 -6.14 3.65
N PHE A 21 12.95 -5.80 4.33
CA PHE A 21 13.01 -4.76 5.36
C PHE A 21 14.37 -4.05 5.35
N SER A 22 14.42 -2.76 5.69
CA SER A 22 15.70 -2.03 5.78
C SER A 22 16.49 -2.42 7.03
N LYS A 23 17.81 -2.41 6.92
CA LYS A 23 18.70 -2.67 8.07
C LYS A 23 18.61 -1.60 9.15
N THR A 24 18.29 -0.36 8.78
CA THR A 24 18.23 0.80 9.69
C THR A 24 16.83 1.07 10.19
N ASP A 25 15.83 0.81 9.35
CA ASP A 25 14.40 0.98 9.64
C ASP A 25 13.68 -0.30 9.22
N THR A 26 13.43 -1.19 10.18
CA THR A 26 12.84 -2.51 9.91
C THR A 26 11.39 -2.43 9.43
N ASP A 27 10.76 -1.27 9.51
CA ASP A 27 9.39 -1.04 9.05
C ASP A 27 9.34 -0.64 7.57
N ALA A 28 10.45 -0.13 7.02
CA ALA A 28 10.55 0.25 5.62
C ALA A 28 10.78 -0.96 4.70
N THR A 29 10.01 -1.02 3.60
CA THR A 29 10.11 -2.07 2.58
C THR A 29 10.94 -1.58 1.40
N PHE A 30 11.79 -2.43 0.82
CA PHE A 30 12.50 -2.09 -0.41
C PHE A 30 11.54 -2.02 -1.60
N MET A 31 11.51 -0.87 -2.26
CA MET A 31 10.62 -0.57 -3.38
C MET A 31 11.34 0.21 -4.48
N SER A 32 10.78 0.16 -5.69
CA SER A 32 11.28 0.96 -6.81
C SER A 32 10.77 2.39 -6.64
N MET A 33 11.69 3.33 -6.42
CA MET A 33 11.32 4.74 -6.25
C MET A 33 11.06 5.38 -7.62
N LYS A 34 10.14 6.36 -7.66
CA LYS A 34 9.90 7.17 -8.86
C LYS A 34 11.16 7.95 -9.28
N GLU A 35 11.93 8.38 -8.28
CA GLU A 35 13.27 8.91 -8.48
C GLU A 35 14.25 7.75 -8.68
N ASP A 36 14.55 7.45 -9.94
CA ASP A 36 15.75 6.72 -10.33
C ASP A 36 16.75 7.66 -11.05
N PRO A 37 17.44 8.56 -10.32
CA PRO A 37 18.44 9.45 -10.93
C PRO A 37 19.56 8.68 -11.64
N MET A 38 19.79 7.43 -11.24
CA MET A 38 20.91 6.62 -11.71
C MET A 38 20.50 5.61 -12.79
N LYS A 39 19.20 5.46 -13.11
CA LYS A 39 18.63 4.46 -14.03
C LYS A 39 19.10 3.03 -13.77
N ASN A 40 19.47 2.73 -12.53
CA ASN A 40 20.06 1.43 -12.17
C ASN A 40 19.01 0.44 -11.63
N GLY A 41 17.74 0.87 -11.51
CA GLY A 41 16.66 0.01 -10.99
C GLY A 41 16.87 -0.43 -9.55
N GLN A 42 17.69 0.31 -8.78
CA GLN A 42 18.02 -0.06 -7.42
C GLN A 42 16.83 0.20 -6.49
N LEU A 43 16.37 -0.85 -5.81
CA LEU A 43 15.34 -0.71 -4.78
C LEU A 43 15.90 0.09 -3.60
N LYS A 44 15.09 1.02 -3.11
CA LYS A 44 15.40 1.80 -1.90
C LYS A 44 14.34 1.49 -0.84
N PRO A 45 14.71 1.49 0.44
CA PRO A 45 13.72 1.34 1.50
C PRO A 45 12.80 2.56 1.50
N GLY A 46 11.51 2.32 1.63
CA GLY A 46 10.50 3.36 1.63
C GLY A 46 9.16 2.87 2.14
N TYR A 47 8.20 3.78 2.09
CA TYR A 47 6.80 3.53 2.39
C TYR A 47 5.95 4.01 1.22
N ASN A 48 4.84 3.32 1.00
CA ASN A 48 3.86 3.69 0.01
C ASN A 48 2.78 4.54 0.67
N LEU A 49 2.82 5.86 0.42
CA LEU A 49 1.83 6.81 0.92
C LEU A 49 0.62 6.83 0.00
N GLN A 50 -0.55 6.63 0.58
CA GLN A 50 -1.85 6.71 -0.07
C GLN A 50 -2.57 7.95 0.43
N VAL A 51 -3.21 8.69 -0.47
CA VAL A 51 -3.92 9.93 -0.13
C VAL A 51 -5.24 9.94 -0.88
N ALA A 52 -6.34 10.15 -0.16
CA ALA A 52 -7.65 10.39 -0.72
C ALA A 52 -7.99 11.88 -0.63
N SER A 53 -8.43 12.43 -1.75
CA SER A 53 -8.84 13.83 -1.85
C SER A 53 -10.27 13.95 -2.34
N GLN A 54 -11.00 14.92 -1.79
CA GLN A 54 -12.35 15.26 -2.20
C GLN A 54 -12.49 16.79 -2.26
N ASN A 55 -13.14 17.31 -3.30
CA ASN A 55 -13.36 18.74 -3.50
C ASN A 55 -12.08 19.59 -3.36
N GLN A 56 -10.95 19.10 -3.90
CA GLN A 56 -9.61 19.72 -3.83
C GLN A 56 -8.95 19.73 -2.44
N PHE A 57 -9.49 19.01 -1.46
CA PHE A 57 -8.89 18.84 -0.14
C PHE A 57 -8.41 17.40 0.05
N ALA A 58 -7.21 17.23 0.59
CA ALA A 58 -6.76 15.92 1.09
C ALA A 58 -7.42 15.67 2.45
N LEU A 59 -8.23 14.62 2.54
CA LEU A 59 -9.02 14.32 3.73
C LEU A 59 -8.48 13.10 4.48
N TYR A 60 -8.01 12.09 3.75
CA TYR A 60 -7.53 10.84 4.31
C TYR A 60 -6.16 10.51 3.75
N TYR A 61 -5.32 9.90 4.57
CA TYR A 61 -4.03 9.38 4.14
C TYR A 61 -3.68 8.13 4.95
N ASP A 62 -2.91 7.23 4.36
CA ASP A 62 -2.38 6.08 5.07
C ASP A 62 -1.04 5.63 4.46
N VAL A 63 -0.23 4.94 5.27
CA VAL A 63 1.15 4.58 4.96
C VAL A 63 1.29 3.07 4.94
N PHE A 64 1.51 2.52 3.75
CA PHE A 64 1.60 1.09 3.53
C PHE A 64 3.04 0.62 3.33
N GLN A 65 3.33 -0.55 3.88
CA GLN A 65 4.60 -1.26 3.69
C GLN A 65 4.56 -2.16 2.44
N ARG A 66 3.78 -1.80 1.41
CA ARG A 66 3.58 -2.57 0.17
C ARG A 66 4.15 -1.81 -1.03
N PRO A 67 5.03 -2.41 -1.84
CA PRO A 67 5.62 -1.73 -3.01
C PRO A 67 4.63 -1.38 -4.12
N THR A 68 3.49 -2.08 -4.20
CA THR A 68 2.48 -1.93 -5.26
C THR A 68 1.13 -1.52 -4.69
N ASP A 69 0.44 -0.64 -5.40
CA ASP A 69 -0.80 0.01 -4.97
C ASP A 69 -2.02 -0.93 -4.96
N THR A 70 -2.02 -1.98 -5.76
CA THR A 70 -3.19 -2.88 -5.91
C THR A 70 -3.68 -3.47 -4.58
N ARG A 71 -2.78 -3.76 -3.63
CA ARG A 71 -3.14 -4.36 -2.33
C ARG A 71 -3.39 -3.35 -1.22
N THR A 72 -3.19 -2.05 -1.48
CA THR A 72 -3.39 -1.00 -0.48
C THR A 72 -4.81 -0.44 -0.52
N LEU A 73 -5.52 -0.58 -1.64
CA LEU A 73 -6.86 0.00 -1.80
C LEU A 73 -7.88 -0.50 -0.78
N ILE A 74 -8.03 -1.82 -0.64
CA ILE A 74 -9.02 -2.43 0.25
C ILE A 74 -8.81 -1.98 1.70
N PRO A 75 -7.60 -2.13 2.31
CA PRO A 75 -7.41 -1.66 3.68
C PRO A 75 -7.63 -0.14 3.79
N PHE A 76 -7.14 0.64 2.82
CA PHE A 76 -7.31 2.09 2.83
C PHE A 76 -8.79 2.54 2.81
N LEU A 77 -9.59 1.98 1.91
CA LEU A 77 -11.02 2.29 1.84
C LEU A 77 -11.79 1.73 3.04
N THR A 78 -11.38 0.57 3.56
CA THR A 78 -12.00 0.01 4.77
C THR A 78 -11.85 0.98 5.94
N ASP A 79 -10.66 1.53 6.15
CA ASP A 79 -10.41 2.46 7.25
C ASP A 79 -11.20 3.77 7.06
N ILE A 80 -11.22 4.32 5.84
CA ILE A 80 -12.00 5.52 5.50
C ILE A 80 -13.50 5.32 5.78
N PHE A 81 -14.09 4.23 5.29
CA PHE A 81 -15.53 3.97 5.43
C PHE A 81 -15.91 3.50 6.84
N ASN A 82 -14.97 2.94 7.61
CA ASN A 82 -15.18 2.68 9.04
C ASN A 82 -15.24 3.98 9.84
N GLU A 83 -14.37 4.95 9.55
CA GLU A 83 -14.39 6.27 10.19
C GLU A 83 -15.56 7.14 9.71
N SER A 84 -15.90 7.05 8.42
CA SER A 84 -16.91 7.85 7.75
C SER A 84 -17.74 6.97 6.81
N PRO A 85 -18.86 6.36 7.30
CA PRO A 85 -19.68 5.41 6.53
C PRO A 85 -20.25 5.90 5.20
N HIS A 86 -20.25 7.21 4.97
CA HIS A 86 -20.69 7.87 3.73
C HIS A 86 -19.61 8.82 3.22
N ALA A 87 -18.34 8.41 3.27
CA ALA A 87 -17.21 9.23 2.85
C ALA A 87 -17.27 9.64 1.38
N ALA A 88 -17.77 8.78 0.49
CA ALA A 88 -17.85 9.05 -0.94
C ALA A 88 -18.98 8.30 -1.64
N ASP A 89 -19.57 8.94 -2.64
CA ASP A 89 -20.54 8.33 -3.57
C ASP A 89 -19.85 7.65 -4.77
N TYR A 90 -18.60 8.05 -5.07
CA TYR A 90 -17.80 7.53 -6.17
C TYR A 90 -16.33 7.41 -5.73
N VAL A 91 -15.72 6.25 -5.98
CA VAL A 91 -14.28 6.03 -5.79
C VAL A 91 -13.56 6.20 -7.12
N VAL A 92 -12.60 7.12 -7.17
CA VAL A 92 -11.76 7.35 -8.35
C VAL A 92 -10.32 7.02 -8.00
N ALA A 93 -9.67 6.16 -8.78
CA ALA A 93 -8.26 5.83 -8.61
C ALA A 93 -7.56 5.57 -9.95
N ASP A 94 -6.23 5.41 -9.90
CA ASP A 94 -5.45 5.06 -11.09
C ASP A 94 -5.57 3.57 -11.46
N ALA A 95 -5.10 3.21 -12.66
CA ALA A 95 -5.11 1.84 -13.17
C ALA A 95 -4.23 0.86 -12.35
N GLY A 96 -3.28 1.35 -11.56
CA GLY A 96 -2.46 0.55 -10.64
C GLY A 96 -3.28 -0.12 -9.52
N TYR A 97 -4.44 0.46 -9.18
CA TYR A 97 -5.40 -0.16 -8.27
C TYR A 97 -6.36 -1.14 -8.97
N GLY A 98 -6.28 -1.28 -10.29
CA GLY A 98 -7.19 -2.10 -11.07
C GLY A 98 -7.00 -3.60 -10.80
N SER A 99 -7.87 -4.19 -9.98
CA SER A 99 -7.95 -5.64 -9.81
C SER A 99 -9.39 -6.08 -9.56
N GLU A 100 -9.74 -7.30 -9.98
CA GLU A 100 -11.08 -7.85 -9.79
C GLU A 100 -11.52 -7.84 -8.32
N MET A 101 -10.61 -8.20 -7.41
CA MET A 101 -10.87 -8.14 -5.97
C MET A 101 -11.20 -6.73 -5.48
N ASN A 102 -10.52 -5.71 -6.01
CA ASN A 102 -10.78 -4.32 -5.64
C ASN A 102 -12.14 -3.85 -6.16
N TYR A 103 -12.50 -4.24 -7.39
CA TYR A 103 -13.80 -3.89 -7.96
C TYR A 103 -14.95 -4.50 -7.17
N GLN A 104 -14.87 -5.81 -6.88
CA GLN A 104 -15.87 -6.52 -6.08
C GLN A 104 -15.98 -5.93 -4.67
N PHE A 105 -14.86 -5.54 -4.05
CA PHE A 105 -14.91 -4.90 -2.74
C PHE A 105 -15.68 -3.56 -2.79
N ILE A 106 -15.40 -2.71 -3.77
CA ILE A 106 -16.08 -1.42 -3.89
C ILE A 106 -17.58 -1.58 -4.18
N THR A 107 -17.95 -2.48 -5.11
CA THR A 107 -19.37 -2.68 -5.48
C THR A 107 -20.15 -3.46 -4.43
N ASP A 108 -19.59 -4.55 -3.91
CA ASP A 108 -20.36 -5.52 -3.13
C ASP A 108 -20.30 -5.21 -1.63
N SER A 109 -19.16 -4.68 -1.15
CA SER A 109 -18.96 -4.41 0.28
C SER A 109 -19.26 -2.96 0.65
N LEU A 110 -18.85 -2.00 -0.18
CA LEU A 110 -19.11 -0.57 0.07
C LEU A 110 -20.40 -0.08 -0.59
N ASN A 111 -20.88 -0.77 -1.64
CA ASN A 111 -22.03 -0.35 -2.44
C ASN A 111 -21.84 1.07 -3.02
N VAL A 112 -20.64 1.32 -3.55
CA VAL A 112 -20.23 2.60 -4.15
C VAL A 112 -19.82 2.35 -5.59
N ASP A 113 -20.06 3.33 -6.46
CA ASP A 113 -19.59 3.27 -7.84
C ASP A 113 -18.08 3.60 -7.93
N TYR A 114 -17.41 3.11 -8.98
CA TYR A 114 -15.98 3.37 -9.17
C TYR A 114 -15.63 3.78 -10.59
N LEU A 115 -14.51 4.49 -10.71
CA LEU A 115 -13.88 4.82 -11.97
C LEU A 115 -12.36 4.71 -11.85
N MET A 116 -11.78 3.70 -12.50
CA MET A 116 -10.34 3.55 -12.60
C MET A 116 -9.85 4.08 -13.94
N TYR A 117 -8.99 5.11 -13.91
CA TYR A 117 -8.47 5.72 -15.12
C TYR A 117 -7.13 5.09 -15.54
N VAL A 118 -6.99 4.83 -16.85
CA VAL A 118 -5.75 4.38 -17.52
C VAL A 118 -4.98 5.57 -18.04
#